data_AF-A0A485M062-F1
#
_entry.id   AF-A0A485M062-F1
#
_cell.length_a   1.000
_cell.length_b   1.000
_cell.length_c   1.000
_cell.angle_alpha   90.00
_cell.angle_beta   90.00
_cell.angle_gamma   90.00
#
_symmetry.space_group_name_H-M   'P 1'
#
loop_
_entity.id
_entity.type
_entity.pdbx_description
1 polymer ?
#
loop_
_entity_poly.entity_id
_entity_poly.type
_entity_poly.pdbx_seq_one_letter_code
_entity_poly.pdbx_strand_id
1 'polypeptide(L)'
;MKIIYHCYGGAHSSVTAAAIHLGLLPENRVPTRAEFCAVPLYDRQEADEHGHFFFMGKDQAGHEVFLTARRSRPGVLENIFTGLAEIFGIPEDDYYLVNVMGEVNLTMKLGGFLSRRWGAVRVGRPIVAMGTQAAYLQLVKLVQRVKSEVGGYSENTVLQRKHLSPGRPGGGNSHGTPGGGGETGQKFLEPAVFEYQKK
;
A
#
# COMPACT_ATOMS: atom_id res chain seq x y z
N MET A 1 -9.55 -0.02 -10.77
CA MET A 1 -9.42 -1.32 -10.08
C MET A 1 -9.27 -1.10 -8.58
N LYS A 2 -9.64 -2.10 -7.76
CA LYS A 2 -9.43 -2.14 -6.30
C LYS A 2 -8.22 -3.01 -5.97
N ILE A 3 -7.15 -2.42 -5.46
CA ILE A 3 -5.93 -3.15 -5.06
C ILE A 3 -5.98 -3.37 -3.55
N ILE A 4 -5.95 -4.62 -3.13
CA ILE A 4 -6.21 -5.02 -1.74
C ILE A 4 -4.97 -5.71 -1.18
N TYR A 5 -4.22 -5.01 -0.34
CA TYR A 5 -3.08 -5.57 0.36
C TYR A 5 -3.53 -6.33 1.61
N HIS A 6 -3.19 -7.62 1.70
CA HIS A 6 -3.59 -8.43 2.84
C HIS A 6 -2.43 -9.15 3.50
N CYS A 7 -2.50 -9.24 4.83
CA CYS A 7 -1.54 -10.00 5.63
C CYS A 7 -2.20 -10.63 6.86
N TYR A 8 -1.42 -11.16 7.81
CA TYR A 8 -1.97 -11.81 9.00
C TYR A 8 -2.78 -10.85 9.88
N GLY A 9 -2.21 -9.70 10.22
CA GLY A 9 -2.73 -8.79 11.24
C GLY A 9 -3.07 -7.39 10.76
N GLY A 10 -2.77 -7.05 9.50
CA GLY A 10 -3.12 -5.76 8.89
C GLY A 10 -2.35 -4.53 9.40
N ALA A 11 -1.77 -4.62 10.59
CA ALA A 11 -1.19 -3.50 11.31
C ALA A 11 0.20 -3.05 10.83
N HIS A 12 0.95 -3.87 10.08
CA HIS A 12 2.36 -3.57 9.75
C HIS A 12 2.69 -3.76 8.28
N SER A 13 2.73 -4.99 7.77
CA SER A 13 3.24 -5.25 6.42
C SER A 13 2.30 -4.79 5.31
N SER A 14 1.00 -5.10 5.41
CA SER A 14 0.00 -4.68 4.40
C SER A 14 -0.21 -3.17 4.38
N VAL A 15 -0.29 -2.52 5.56
CA VAL A 15 -0.37 -1.05 5.65
C VAL A 15 0.90 -0.39 5.12
N THR A 16 2.08 -0.97 5.35
CA THR A 16 3.34 -0.44 4.79
C THR A 16 3.35 -0.58 3.26
N ALA A 17 2.95 -1.73 2.72
CA ALA A 17 2.87 -1.94 1.27
C ALA A 17 1.87 -0.97 0.62
N ALA A 18 0.69 -0.79 1.20
CA ALA A 18 -0.31 0.17 0.74
C ALA A 18 0.21 1.62 0.82
N ALA A 19 0.93 1.99 1.89
CA ALA A 19 1.54 3.31 2.03
C ALA A 19 2.63 3.58 0.98
N ILE A 20 3.48 2.59 0.68
CA ILE A 20 4.45 2.67 -0.42
C ILE A 20 3.71 2.82 -1.75
N HIS A 21 2.65 2.04 -1.98
CA HIS A 21 1.86 2.08 -3.20
C HIS A 21 1.31 3.49 -3.47
N LEU A 22 0.75 4.12 -2.44
CA LEU A 22 0.19 5.47 -2.46
C LEU A 22 1.26 6.59 -2.43
N GLY A 23 2.55 6.26 -2.38
CA GLY A 23 3.64 7.24 -2.33
C GLY A 23 3.77 7.97 -0.99
N LEU A 24 3.13 7.46 0.08
CA LEU A 24 3.24 8.01 1.44
C LEU A 24 4.58 7.65 2.10
N LEU A 25 5.24 6.59 1.60
CA LEU A 25 6.57 6.19 2.03
C LEU A 25 7.54 6.14 0.82
N PRO A 26 8.82 6.49 1.02
CA PRO A 26 9.79 6.57 -0.07
C PRO A 26 10.15 5.21 -0.66
N GLU A 27 10.21 5.09 -1.99
CA GLU A 27 10.63 3.84 -2.65
C GLU A 27 12.17 3.67 -2.71
N ASN A 28 12.94 4.75 -2.52
CA ASN A 28 14.39 4.78 -2.76
C ASN A 28 15.26 4.63 -1.49
N ARG A 29 14.65 4.56 -0.29
CA ARG A 29 15.36 4.40 0.99
C ARG A 29 14.46 3.75 2.03
N VAL A 30 15.07 3.25 3.11
CA VAL A 30 14.32 2.75 4.26
C VAL A 30 13.83 3.93 5.13
N PRO A 31 12.53 4.00 5.50
CA PRO A 31 12.00 5.04 6.37
C PRO A 31 12.49 4.88 7.81
N THR A 32 12.49 6.00 8.52
CA THR A 32 12.66 6.02 9.97
C THR A 32 11.41 5.48 10.68
N ARG A 33 11.56 5.10 11.94
CA ARG A 33 10.42 4.69 12.77
C ARG A 33 9.34 5.77 12.87
N ALA A 34 9.73 7.04 12.96
CA ALA A 34 8.80 8.16 13.04
C ALA A 34 7.94 8.27 11.76
N GLU A 35 8.56 8.08 10.59
CA GLU A 35 7.85 8.05 9.31
C GLU A 35 6.84 6.90 9.25
N PHE A 36 7.18 5.70 9.71
CA PHE A 36 6.21 4.60 9.81
C PHE A 36 5.04 4.95 10.75
N CYS A 37 5.32 5.52 11.91
CA CYS A 37 4.28 5.89 12.87
C CYS A 37 3.38 7.04 12.38
N ALA A 38 3.81 7.81 11.38
CA ALA A 38 2.99 8.84 10.75
C ALA A 38 2.04 8.28 9.68
N VAL A 39 2.26 7.06 9.20
CA VAL A 39 1.38 6.42 8.21
C VAL A 39 0.01 6.13 8.83
N PRO A 40 -1.10 6.53 8.18
CA PRO A 40 -2.44 6.18 8.62
C PRO A 40 -2.60 4.66 8.81
N LEU A 41 -3.29 4.25 9.88
CA LEU A 41 -3.55 2.84 10.22
C LEU A 41 -2.33 2.00 10.63
N TYR A 42 -1.11 2.57 10.62
CA TYR A 42 0.08 1.84 11.07
C TYR A 42 0.01 1.52 12.56
N ASP A 43 0.24 0.24 12.91
CA ASP A 43 0.19 -0.31 14.26
C ASP A 43 -1.13 -0.06 15.01
N ARG A 44 -2.24 0.14 14.28
CA ARG A 44 -3.57 0.38 14.85
C ARG A 44 -4.48 -0.84 14.88
N GLN A 45 -4.45 -1.68 13.85
CA GLN A 45 -5.51 -2.67 13.65
C GLN A 45 -5.62 -3.66 14.82
N GLU A 46 -6.80 -3.69 15.43
CA GLU A 46 -7.15 -4.56 16.55
C GLU A 46 -7.70 -5.91 16.07
N ALA A 47 -7.73 -6.89 16.98
CA ALA A 47 -8.01 -8.29 16.65
C ALA A 47 -9.43 -8.53 16.10
N ASP A 48 -10.38 -7.69 16.51
CA ASP A 48 -11.79 -7.62 16.13
C ASP A 48 -12.01 -6.99 14.75
N GLU A 49 -11.04 -6.23 14.24
CA GLU A 49 -11.08 -5.62 12.91
C GLU A 49 -10.52 -6.53 11.81
N HIS A 50 -10.22 -7.80 12.14
CA HIS A 50 -9.77 -8.77 11.13
C HIS A 50 -10.91 -9.13 10.17
N GLY A 51 -10.62 -9.11 8.87
CA GLY A 51 -11.59 -9.29 7.80
C GLY A 51 -12.22 -7.97 7.31
N HIS A 52 -12.05 -6.86 8.03
CA HIS A 52 -12.47 -5.55 7.55
C HIS A 52 -11.56 -5.07 6.41
N PHE A 53 -12.14 -4.32 5.48
CA PHE A 53 -11.43 -3.64 4.41
C PHE A 53 -11.31 -2.18 4.76
N PHE A 54 -10.08 -1.71 4.86
CA PHE A 54 -9.81 -0.31 5.14
C PHE A 54 -9.35 0.37 3.86
N PHE A 55 -10.13 1.34 3.40
CA PHE A 55 -9.73 2.21 2.30
C PHE A 55 -8.60 3.12 2.76
N MET A 56 -7.52 3.19 1.99
CA MET A 56 -6.34 3.98 2.33
C MET A 56 -6.13 5.17 1.38
N GLY A 57 -6.59 5.06 0.13
CA GLY A 57 -6.51 6.17 -0.83
C GLY A 57 -6.64 5.72 -2.28
N LYS A 58 -6.51 6.68 -3.20
CA LYS A 58 -6.36 6.42 -4.64
C LYS A 58 -4.92 6.70 -5.05
N ASP A 59 -4.37 5.86 -5.91
CA ASP A 59 -3.03 6.07 -6.46
C ASP A 59 -3.04 7.02 -7.67
N GLN A 60 -1.88 7.18 -8.30
CA GLN A 60 -1.71 8.05 -9.47
C GLN A 60 -2.41 7.54 -10.74
N ALA A 61 -2.69 6.24 -10.83
CA ALA A 61 -3.42 5.60 -11.92
C ALA A 61 -4.95 5.59 -11.68
N GLY A 62 -5.40 6.07 -10.53
CA GLY A 62 -6.81 6.09 -10.13
C GLY A 62 -7.29 4.78 -9.49
N HIS A 63 -6.39 3.84 -9.20
CA HIS A 63 -6.74 2.60 -8.50
C HIS A 63 -7.02 2.88 -7.02
N GLU A 64 -8.04 2.22 -6.48
CA GLU A 64 -8.41 2.32 -5.07
C GLU A 64 -7.61 1.32 -4.25
N VAL A 65 -6.85 1.80 -3.27
CA VAL A 65 -5.96 0.97 -2.45
C VAL A 65 -6.61 0.70 -1.09
N PHE A 66 -6.70 -0.58 -0.76
CA PHE A 66 -7.26 -1.08 0.48
C PHE A 66 -6.26 -1.98 1.21
N LEU A 67 -6.51 -2.19 2.50
CA LEU A 67 -5.86 -3.23 3.29
C LEU A 67 -6.85 -4.09 4.07
N THR A 68 -6.49 -5.35 4.30
CA THR A 68 -7.25 -6.26 5.17
C THR A 68 -6.36 -7.25 5.93
N ALA A 69 -6.84 -7.75 7.07
CA ALA A 69 -6.17 -8.75 7.89
C ALA A 69 -6.91 -10.08 7.85
N ARG A 70 -6.21 -11.17 7.53
CA ARG A 70 -6.82 -12.49 7.25
C ARG A 70 -6.33 -13.65 8.13
N ARG A 71 -5.57 -13.36 9.19
CA ARG A 71 -4.96 -14.38 10.07
C ARG A 71 -4.18 -15.43 9.25
N SER A 72 -4.10 -16.67 9.74
CA SER A 72 -3.37 -17.79 9.13
C SER A 72 -4.07 -18.43 7.92
N ARG A 73 -5.10 -17.81 7.32
CA ARG A 73 -5.90 -18.44 6.25
C ARG A 73 -5.92 -17.60 4.95
N PRO A 74 -4.82 -17.61 4.15
CA PRO A 74 -4.78 -16.94 2.84
C PRO A 74 -5.86 -17.43 1.90
N GLY A 75 -5.88 -18.74 1.65
CA GLY A 75 -6.79 -19.33 0.67
C GLY A 75 -8.26 -19.15 1.02
N VAL A 76 -8.62 -18.96 2.30
CA VAL A 76 -10.02 -18.65 2.65
C VAL A 76 -10.41 -17.28 2.14
N LEU A 77 -9.55 -16.27 2.29
CA LEU A 77 -9.84 -14.93 1.75
C LEU A 77 -9.92 -14.97 0.22
N GLU A 78 -8.92 -15.57 -0.42
CA GLU A 78 -8.82 -15.65 -1.88
C GLU A 78 -10.03 -16.39 -2.47
N ASN A 79 -10.37 -17.57 -1.92
CA ASN A 79 -11.51 -18.36 -2.39
C ASN A 79 -12.87 -17.66 -2.17
N ILE A 80 -13.03 -16.94 -1.04
CA ILE A 80 -14.24 -16.15 -0.79
C ILE A 80 -14.36 -15.03 -1.83
N PHE A 81 -13.26 -14.34 -2.14
CA PHE A 81 -13.27 -13.27 -3.14
C PHE A 81 -13.61 -13.80 -4.52
N THR A 82 -12.93 -14.85 -4.97
CA THR A 82 -13.22 -15.49 -6.27
C THR A 82 -14.66 -15.96 -6.33
N GLY A 83 -15.14 -16.70 -5.31
CA GLY A 83 -16.51 -17.22 -5.31
C GLY A 83 -17.58 -16.12 -5.27
N LEU A 84 -17.39 -15.06 -4.49
CA LEU A 84 -18.33 -13.94 -4.46
C LEU A 84 -18.28 -13.13 -5.77
N ALA A 85 -17.09 -12.93 -6.33
CA ALA A 85 -16.95 -12.25 -7.62
C ALA A 85 -17.69 -13.00 -8.72
N GLU A 86 -17.55 -14.32 -8.79
CA GLU A 86 -18.31 -15.18 -9.70
C GLU A 86 -19.83 -15.05 -9.50
N ILE A 87 -20.30 -15.14 -8.26
CA ILE A 87 -21.75 -15.05 -7.93
C ILE A 87 -22.35 -13.71 -8.34
N PHE A 88 -21.61 -12.61 -8.11
CA PHE A 88 -22.08 -11.25 -8.40
C PHE A 88 -21.71 -10.75 -9.81
N GLY A 89 -21.02 -11.57 -10.61
CA GLY A 89 -20.56 -11.19 -11.95
C GLY A 89 -19.55 -10.04 -11.95
N ILE A 90 -18.71 -9.95 -10.90
CA ILE A 90 -17.63 -8.97 -10.81
C ILE A 90 -16.45 -9.49 -11.65
N PRO A 91 -15.98 -8.73 -12.66
CA PRO A 91 -14.82 -9.10 -13.46
C PRO A 91 -13.55 -9.27 -12.61
N GLU A 92 -12.68 -10.19 -12.96
CA GLU A 92 -11.39 -10.37 -12.26
C GLU A 92 -10.51 -9.11 -12.34
N ASP A 93 -10.65 -8.31 -13.39
CA ASP A 93 -9.91 -7.05 -13.58
C ASP A 93 -10.38 -5.90 -12.67
N ASP A 94 -11.49 -6.07 -11.93
CA ASP A 94 -12.01 -5.05 -11.02
C ASP A 94 -11.27 -5.02 -9.68
N TYR A 95 -10.59 -6.11 -9.31
CA TYR A 95 -9.86 -6.19 -8.05
C TYR A 95 -8.56 -7.01 -8.16
N TYR A 96 -7.60 -6.69 -7.30
CA TYR A 96 -6.32 -7.38 -7.26
C TYR A 96 -5.90 -7.64 -5.81
N LEU A 97 -5.87 -8.91 -5.40
CA LEU A 97 -5.47 -9.33 -4.05
C LEU A 97 -3.95 -9.49 -3.95
N VAL A 98 -3.33 -8.75 -3.04
CA VAL A 98 -1.87 -8.79 -2.82
C VAL A 98 -1.52 -9.42 -1.49
N ASN A 99 -1.01 -10.64 -1.53
CA ASN A 99 -0.55 -11.33 -0.34
C ASN A 99 0.84 -10.86 0.09
N VAL A 100 0.91 -10.02 1.12
CA VAL A 100 2.17 -9.42 1.57
C VAL A 100 3.00 -10.39 2.44
N MET A 101 2.42 -11.51 2.88
CA MET A 101 3.09 -12.42 3.84
C MET A 101 4.36 -13.07 3.30
N GLY A 102 4.52 -13.18 1.97
CA GLY A 102 5.73 -13.70 1.33
C GLY A 102 6.99 -12.89 1.64
N GLU A 103 6.82 -11.59 1.90
CA GLU A 103 7.93 -10.64 2.12
C GLU A 103 8.19 -10.35 3.61
N VAL A 104 7.46 -11.00 4.53
CA VAL A 104 7.55 -10.74 5.97
C VAL A 104 8.62 -11.63 6.63
N ASN A 105 9.63 -11.01 7.22
CA ASN A 105 10.70 -11.70 7.95
C ASN A 105 10.27 -12.17 9.36
N LEU A 106 11.08 -13.05 9.97
CA LEU A 106 10.82 -13.61 11.30
C LEU A 106 10.78 -12.54 12.40
N THR A 107 11.61 -11.50 12.29
CA THR A 107 11.66 -10.38 13.24
C THR A 107 10.32 -9.64 13.31
N MET A 108 9.67 -9.39 12.16
CA MET A 108 8.32 -8.82 12.13
C MET A 108 7.29 -9.75 12.76
N LYS A 109 7.36 -11.06 12.49
CA LYS A 109 6.45 -12.04 13.09
C LYS A 109 6.58 -12.08 14.61
N LEU A 110 7.82 -12.11 15.12
CA LEU A 110 8.13 -12.11 16.55
C LEU A 110 7.74 -10.78 17.21
N GLY A 111 8.09 -9.65 16.62
CA GLY A 111 7.70 -8.34 17.14
C GLY A 111 6.18 -8.18 17.20
N GLY A 112 5.47 -8.58 16.15
CA GLY A 112 4.02 -8.52 16.09
C GLY A 112 3.37 -9.41 17.14
N PHE A 113 3.91 -10.61 17.34
CA PHE A 113 3.48 -11.52 18.40
C PHE A 113 3.70 -10.90 19.80
N LEU A 114 4.89 -10.38 20.09
CA LEU A 114 5.22 -9.77 21.38
C LEU A 114 4.35 -8.54 21.68
N SER A 115 4.17 -7.65 20.69
CA SER A 115 3.38 -6.43 20.87
C SER A 115 1.89 -6.72 21.06
N ARG A 116 1.34 -7.62 20.23
CA ARG A 116 -0.12 -7.77 20.08
C ARG A 116 -0.69 -8.95 20.87
N ARG A 117 0.07 -10.03 21.05
CA ARG A 117 -0.40 -11.23 21.77
C ARG A 117 -0.04 -11.22 23.26
N TRP A 118 1.12 -10.66 23.61
CA TRP A 118 1.59 -10.55 25.00
C TRP A 118 1.39 -9.17 25.61
N GLY A 119 0.91 -8.19 24.84
CA GLY A 119 0.69 -6.83 25.33
C GLY A 119 1.98 -6.10 25.70
N ALA A 120 3.16 -6.64 25.34
CA ALA A 120 4.46 -6.05 25.63
C ALA A 120 4.78 -4.92 24.63
N VAL A 121 3.86 -3.97 24.46
CA VAL A 121 3.85 -2.93 23.42
C VAL A 121 5.15 -2.11 23.39
N ARG A 122 5.72 -1.79 24.56
CA ARG A 122 6.96 -0.99 24.67
C ARG A 122 8.19 -1.71 24.08
N VAL A 123 8.19 -3.05 24.10
CA VAL A 123 9.29 -3.89 23.57
C VAL A 123 8.95 -4.37 22.16
N GLY A 124 7.71 -4.75 21.92
CA GLY A 124 7.25 -5.26 20.63
C GLY A 124 7.27 -4.21 19.52
N ARG A 125 6.82 -2.97 19.77
CA ARG A 125 6.78 -1.91 18.74
C ARG A 125 8.16 -1.59 18.13
N PRO A 126 9.23 -1.41 18.91
CA PRO A 126 10.58 -1.26 18.34
C PRO A 126 11.01 -2.46 17.49
N ILE A 127 10.73 -3.69 17.93
CA ILE A 127 11.10 -4.91 17.20
C ILE A 127 10.33 -5.00 15.87
N VAL A 128 9.05 -4.65 15.87
CA VAL A 128 8.25 -4.58 14.63
C VAL A 128 8.78 -3.52 13.69
N ALA A 129 9.11 -2.33 14.18
CA ALA A 129 9.66 -1.27 13.35
C ALA A 129 11.00 -1.72 12.70
N MET A 130 11.90 -2.33 13.49
CA MET A 130 13.15 -2.89 12.98
C MET A 130 12.91 -4.00 11.95
N GLY A 131 11.95 -4.89 12.21
CA GLY A 131 11.56 -5.92 11.25
C GLY A 131 11.00 -5.33 9.96
N THR A 132 10.17 -4.29 10.06
CA THR A 132 9.59 -3.59 8.91
C THR A 132 10.69 -2.92 8.09
N GLN A 133 11.65 -2.26 8.74
CA GLN A 133 12.82 -1.67 8.10
C GLN A 133 13.65 -2.72 7.35
N ALA A 134 13.87 -3.90 7.96
CA ALA A 134 14.62 -4.98 7.33
C ALA A 134 13.90 -5.60 6.11
N ALA A 135 12.56 -5.63 6.10
CA ALA A 135 11.77 -6.10 4.97
C ALA A 135 11.47 -5.01 3.92
N TYR A 136 11.77 -3.75 4.22
CA TYR A 136 11.21 -2.61 3.52
C TYR A 136 11.47 -2.61 2.01
N LEU A 137 12.72 -2.85 1.59
CA LEU A 137 13.07 -2.85 0.17
C LEU A 137 12.43 -4.02 -0.60
N GLN A 138 12.09 -5.12 0.06
CA GLN A 138 11.33 -6.20 -0.56
C GLN A 138 9.86 -5.81 -0.72
N LEU A 139 9.29 -5.10 0.25
CA LEU A 139 7.94 -4.53 0.11
C LEU A 139 7.87 -3.51 -1.04
N VAL A 140 8.92 -2.69 -1.23
CA VAL A 140 9.02 -1.80 -2.40
C VAL A 140 9.00 -2.60 -3.70
N LYS A 141 9.80 -3.66 -3.81
CA LYS A 141 9.81 -4.52 -5.01
C LYS A 141 8.47 -5.20 -5.27
N LEU A 142 7.79 -5.66 -4.21
CA LEU A 142 6.44 -6.21 -4.30
C LEU A 142 5.49 -5.16 -4.89
N VAL A 143 5.49 -3.94 -4.35
CA VAL A 143 4.61 -2.86 -4.82
C VAL A 143 4.93 -2.49 -6.27
N GLN A 144 6.21 -2.40 -6.64
CA GLN A 144 6.60 -2.12 -8.03
C GLN A 144 6.08 -3.20 -8.99
N ARG A 145 6.20 -4.47 -8.62
CA ARG A 145 5.63 -5.58 -9.41
C ARG A 145 4.12 -5.45 -9.55
N VAL A 146 3.41 -5.19 -8.45
CA VAL A 146 1.95 -4.97 -8.48
C VAL A 146 1.60 -3.83 -9.42
N LYS A 147 2.29 -2.67 -9.32
CA LYS A 147 2.07 -1.53 -10.21
C LYS A 147 2.29 -1.89 -11.69
N SER A 148 3.31 -2.71 -11.99
CA SER A 148 3.57 -3.19 -13.35
C SER A 148 2.50 -4.15 -13.87
N GLU A 149 1.94 -5.00 -13.03
CA GLU A 149 0.91 -5.98 -13.41
C GLU A 149 -0.47 -5.32 -13.61
N VAL A 150 -0.84 -4.38 -12.74
CA VAL A 150 -2.15 -3.69 -12.80
C VAL A 150 -2.19 -2.55 -13.83
N GLY A 151 -1.03 -2.02 -14.23
CA GLY A 151 -0.91 -0.99 -15.26
C GLY A 151 -1.56 0.36 -14.89
N GLY A 152 -1.71 1.24 -15.88
CA GLY A 152 -2.33 2.56 -15.72
C GLY A 152 -1.41 3.68 -15.21
N TYR A 153 -0.15 3.35 -14.88
CA TYR A 153 0.87 4.35 -14.57
C TYR A 153 1.54 4.80 -15.86
N SER A 154 1.51 6.11 -16.13
CA SER A 154 2.26 6.68 -17.25
C SER A 154 3.76 6.45 -17.03
N GLU A 155 4.50 6.04 -18.06
CA GLU A 155 5.95 5.95 -17.97
C GLU A 155 6.52 7.30 -17.54
N ASN A 156 7.26 7.32 -16.43
CA ASN A 156 8.10 8.45 -16.07
C ASN A 156 9.17 8.61 -17.15
N THR A 157 8.90 9.44 -18.16
CA THR A 157 9.75 9.72 -19.33
C THR A 157 11.11 10.35 -18.96
N VAL A 158 11.39 10.56 -17.67
CA VAL A 158 12.59 11.23 -17.16
C VAL A 158 13.81 10.30 -17.13
N LEU A 159 13.64 8.96 -17.11
CA LEU A 159 14.78 8.02 -17.07
C LEU A 159 15.32 7.58 -18.45
N GLN A 160 14.57 7.76 -19.53
CA GLN A 160 15.05 7.43 -20.89
C GLN A 160 15.97 8.48 -21.52
N ARG A 161 16.06 9.71 -20.98
CA ARG A 161 16.93 10.76 -21.54
C ARG A 161 18.43 10.57 -21.31
N LYS A 162 18.86 9.57 -20.54
CA LYS A 162 20.30 9.30 -20.34
C LYS A 162 20.93 8.41 -21.42
N HIS A 163 20.17 7.96 -22.42
CA HIS A 163 20.67 7.11 -23.52
C HIS A 163 20.45 7.70 -24.93
N LEU A 164 20.58 9.02 -25.09
CA LEU A 164 20.74 9.64 -26.41
C LEU A 164 22.01 10.50 -26.45
N SER A 165 22.95 10.08 -27.28
CA SER A 165 24.22 10.76 -27.60
C SER A 165 24.02 12.18 -28.14
N PRO A 166 25.03 13.07 -28.04
CA PRO A 166 24.86 14.49 -28.31
C PRO A 166 24.84 14.77 -29.83
N GLY A 167 23.67 15.09 -30.37
CA GLY A 167 23.52 15.80 -31.64
C GLY A 167 23.32 17.29 -31.39
N ARG A 168 24.14 18.14 -32.01
CA ARG A 168 24.03 19.61 -32.08
C ARG A 168 23.78 20.01 -33.56
N PRO A 169 23.37 21.25 -33.87
CA PRO A 169 22.26 22.05 -33.34
C PRO A 169 21.36 22.57 -34.49
N GLY A 170 20.10 22.89 -34.21
CA GLY A 170 19.19 23.56 -35.15
C GLY A 170 18.26 24.51 -34.41
N GLY A 171 18.23 25.78 -34.83
CA GLY A 171 17.69 26.92 -34.08
C GLY A 171 16.21 27.22 -34.27
N GLY A 172 15.77 28.31 -33.64
CA GLY A 172 14.48 28.97 -33.94
C GLY A 172 13.62 29.30 -32.72
N ASN A 173 13.47 30.60 -32.46
CA ASN A 173 12.71 31.24 -31.38
C ASN A 173 11.20 30.92 -31.39
N SER A 174 10.53 30.96 -30.22
CA SER A 174 9.70 32.12 -29.78
C SER A 174 8.69 31.80 -28.65
N HIS A 175 8.71 32.70 -27.66
CA HIS A 175 7.70 33.20 -26.71
C HIS A 175 6.45 32.41 -26.27
N GLY A 176 6.24 32.37 -24.94
CA GLY A 176 4.93 32.22 -24.26
C GLY A 176 5.06 32.13 -22.73
N THR A 177 4.70 33.21 -22.01
CA THR A 177 4.76 33.44 -20.55
C THR A 177 3.59 32.78 -19.76
N PRO A 178 3.63 32.76 -18.40
CA PRO A 178 2.96 31.76 -17.55
C PRO A 178 1.67 32.25 -16.85
N GLY A 179 0.85 31.31 -16.38
CA GLY A 179 -0.19 31.51 -15.37
C GLY A 179 -0.85 30.16 -15.07
N GLY A 180 -1.29 29.81 -13.87
CA GLY A 180 -1.34 30.44 -12.56
C GLY A 180 -1.80 29.35 -11.58
N GLY A 181 -1.39 29.44 -10.32
CA GLY A 181 -1.72 28.47 -9.28
C GLY A 181 -3.21 28.42 -8.95
N GLY A 182 -3.68 27.21 -8.64
CA GLY A 182 -5.01 26.95 -8.09
C GLY A 182 -4.93 25.82 -7.09
N GLU A 183 -4.83 26.18 -5.81
CA GLU A 183 -5.06 25.28 -4.69
C GLU A 183 -6.53 24.88 -4.65
N THR A 184 -6.84 23.59 -4.58
CA THR A 184 -8.14 23.13 -4.08
C THR A 184 -7.93 21.92 -3.18
N GLY A 185 -8.03 22.17 -1.87
CA GLY A 185 -7.98 21.16 -0.83
C GLY A 185 -9.11 20.15 -1.00
N GLN A 186 -8.74 18.88 -1.11
CA GLN A 186 -9.69 17.77 -1.00
C GLN A 186 -10.01 17.53 0.47
N LYS A 187 -11.25 17.85 0.86
CA LYS A 187 -11.87 17.35 2.09
C LYS A 187 -11.97 15.82 1.99
N PHE A 188 -11.30 15.13 2.92
CA PHE A 188 -11.49 13.71 3.16
C PHE A 188 -12.96 13.46 3.54
N LEU A 189 -13.68 12.71 2.72
CA LEU A 189 -14.96 12.11 3.09
C LEU A 189 -14.64 10.79 3.80
N GLU A 190 -15.02 10.68 5.07
CA GLU A 190 -14.92 9.41 5.79
C GLU A 190 -15.84 8.35 5.13
N PRO A 191 -15.35 7.13 4.85
CA PRO A 191 -16.20 6.07 4.35
C PRO A 191 -17.13 5.58 5.47
N ALA A 192 -18.42 5.48 5.16
CA ALA A 192 -19.45 4.95 6.05
C ALA A 192 -19.09 3.52 6.49
N VAL A 193 -18.77 3.37 7.78
CA VAL A 193 -18.56 2.07 8.42
C VAL A 193 -19.93 1.40 8.56
N PHE A 194 -20.14 0.28 7.89
CA PHE A 194 -21.27 -0.60 8.15
C PHE A 194 -21.11 -1.20 9.55
N GLU A 195 -21.82 -0.66 10.54
CA GLU A 195 -21.89 -1.25 11.88
C GLU A 195 -22.64 -2.58 11.82
N TYR A 196 -21.89 -3.67 12.00
CA TYR A 196 -22.46 -4.98 12.24
C TYR A 196 -22.89 -5.08 13.71
N GLN A 197 -24.18 -4.89 13.97
CA GLN A 197 -24.78 -5.06 15.29
C GLN A 197 -24.81 -6.55 15.65
N LYS A 198 -24.01 -6.93 16.64
CA LYS A 198 -23.91 -8.30 17.14
C LYS A 198 -25.08 -8.57 18.11
N LYS A 199 -25.94 -9.53 17.78
CA LYS A 199 -26.88 -10.14 18.74
C LYS A 199 -26.14 -11.02 19.75
#